data_AF-A0A382JS78-F1
#
_entry.id   AF-A0A382JS78-F1
#
_cell.length_a   1.000
_cell.length_b   1.000
_cell.length_c   1.000
_cell.angle_alpha   90.00
_cell.angle_beta   90.00
_cell.angle_gamma   90.00
#
_symmetry.space_group_name_H-M   'P 1'
#
loop_
_entity.id
_entity.type
_entity.pdbx_description
1 polymer ?
#
loop_
_entity_poly.entity_id
_entity_poly.type
_entity_poly.pdbx_seq_one_letter_code
_entity_poly.pdbx_strand_id
1 'polypeptide(L)' 'MKYIPPKKLKVLMIMFFAAAGFGIFTGLAIATSGMQGLIITLLGAVNLCLGGLMGYLLLTQKPKVRDSRKYKK' A
#
# COMPACT_ATOMS: atom_id res chain seq x y z
N MET A 1 8.81 -10.34 -11.05
CA MET A 1 8.47 -9.01 -10.48
C MET A 1 9.67 -8.08 -10.60
N LYS A 2 9.49 -6.86 -11.10
CA LYS A 2 10.56 -5.86 -11.19
C LYS A 2 10.90 -5.36 -9.78
N TYR A 3 12.19 -5.29 -9.43
CA TYR A 3 12.63 -4.82 -8.12
C TYR A 3 12.25 -3.35 -7.92
N ILE A 4 11.50 -3.06 -6.86
CA ILE A 4 11.15 -1.69 -6.46
C ILE A 4 12.04 -1.34 -5.26
N PRO A 5 12.65 -0.14 -5.22
CA PRO A 5 13.43 0.28 -4.07
C PRO A 5 12.59 0.23 -2.78
N PRO A 6 13.08 -0.41 -1.69
CA PRO A 6 12.29 -0.63 -0.47
C PRO A 6 11.87 0.67 0.21
N LYS A 7 12.66 1.76 0.06
CA LYS A 7 12.29 3.10 0.55
C LYS A 7 11.03 3.62 -0.13
N LYS A 8 10.92 3.49 -1.46
CA LYS A 8 9.75 3.93 -2.22
C LYS A 8 8.53 3.08 -1.88
N LEU A 9 8.72 1.77 -1.71
CA LEU A 9 7.65 0.85 -1.38
C LEU A 9 7.11 1.07 0.04
N LYS A 10 7.97 1.39 1.02
CA LYS A 10 7.54 1.80 2.37
C LYS A 10 6.72 3.09 2.34
N VAL A 11 7.19 4.12 1.64
CA VAL A 11 6.45 5.39 1.53
C VAL A 11 5.08 5.14 0.88
N LEU A 12 5.04 4.37 -0.21
CA LEU A 12 3.80 4.04 -0.89
C LEU A 12 2.82 3.28 0.02
N MET A 13 3.31 2.28 0.76
CA MET A 13 2.53 1.54 1.75
C MET A 13 1.91 2.48 2.79
N ILE A 14 2.70 3.38 3.38
CA ILE A 14 2.23 4.34 4.39
C ILE A 14 1.16 5.26 3.81
N MET A 15 1.34 5.76 2.58
CA MET A 15 0.35 6.61 1.92
C MET A 15 -1.00 5.89 1.72
N PHE A 16 -0.97 4.63 1.30
CA PHE A 16 -2.19 3.82 1.16
C PHE A 16 -2.88 3.55 2.49
N PHE A 17 -2.13 3.22 3.55
CA PHE A 17 -2.70 2.99 4.88
C PHE A 17 -3.27 4.27 5.50
N ALA A 18 -2.60 5.41 5.33
CA ALA A 18 -3.11 6.70 5.80
C ALA A 18 -4.40 7.08 5.06
N ALA A 19 -4.44 6.93 3.73
CA ALA A 19 -5.64 7.18 2.94
C ALA A 19 -6.78 6.19 3.26
N ALA A 20 -6.46 4.93 3.53
CA ALA A 20 -7.44 3.92 3.97
C ALA A 20 -8.07 4.30 5.31
N GLY A 21 -7.26 4.62 6.31
CA GLY A 21 -7.74 5.05 7.62
C GLY A 21 -8.60 6.31 7.53
N PHE A 22 -8.14 7.31 6.77
CA PHE A 22 -8.89 8.54 6.57
C PHE A 22 -10.20 8.30 5.80
N GLY A 23 -10.19 7.48 4.75
CA GLY A 23 -11.39 7.13 3.97
C GLY A 23 -12.41 6.37 4.80
N ILE A 24 -11.99 5.36 5.57
CA ILE A 24 -12.89 4.61 6.46
C ILE A 24 -13.47 5.54 7.54
N PHE A 25 -12.63 6.36 8.18
CA PHE A 25 -13.05 7.28 9.21
C PHE A 25 -14.04 8.33 8.68
N THR A 26 -13.75 8.98 7.56
CA THR A 26 -14.63 9.98 6.96
C THR A 26 -15.93 9.38 6.43
N GLY A 27 -15.87 8.19 5.82
CA GLY A 27 -17.05 7.46 5.36
C GLY A 27 -18.03 7.08 6.49
N LEU A 28 -17.49 6.71 7.66
CA LEU A 28 -18.29 6.34 8.83
C LEU A 28 -18.72 7.54 9.69
N ALA A 29 -17.82 8.49 9.95
CA ALA A 29 -18.04 9.56 10.92
C ALA A 29 -18.63 10.85 10.32
N ILE A 30 -18.42 11.10 9.02
CA ILE A 30 -18.81 12.37 8.37
C ILE A 30 -19.87 12.13 7.30
N ALA A 31 -19.69 11.12 6.46
CA ALA A 31 -20.59 10.80 5.36
C ALA A 31 -21.62 9.72 5.74
N THR A 32 -22.02 9.64 7.01
CA THR A 32 -22.81 8.53 7.58
C THR A 32 -24.21 8.36 6.95
N SER A 33 -24.70 9.36 6.22
CA SER A 33 -26.01 9.33 5.58
C SER A 33 -25.96 8.85 4.12
N GLY A 34 -26.40 7.61 3.90
CA GLY A 34 -26.77 7.08 2.59
C GLY A 34 -25.65 6.37 1.82
N MET A 35 -25.82 6.29 0.49
CA MET A 35 -24.94 5.56 -0.43
C MET A 35 -23.51 6.14 -0.47
N GLN A 36 -23.35 7.44 -0.20
CA GLN A 36 -22.06 8.13 -0.27
C GLN A 36 -21.09 7.65 0.81
N GLY A 37 -21.56 7.48 2.06
CA GLY A 37 -20.75 6.92 3.15
C GLY A 37 -20.28 5.51 2.84
N LEU A 38 -21.18 4.66 2.35
CA LEU A 38 -20.85 3.29 1.94
C LEU A 38 -19.77 3.25 0.85
N ILE A 39 -19.87 4.11 -0.17
CA ILE A 39 -18.87 4.21 -1.23
C ILE A 39 -17.50 4.65 -0.68
N ILE A 40 -17.48 5.68 0.19
CA ILE A 40 -16.23 6.20 0.77
C ILE A 40 -15.59 5.16 1.69
N THR A 41 -16.37 4.47 2.52
CA THR A 41 -15.88 3.40 3.39
C THR A 41 -15.37 2.20 2.57
N LEU A 42 -16.06 1.80 1.49
CA LEU A 42 -15.58 0.76 0.58
C LEU A 42 -14.30 1.15 -0.14
N LEU A 43 -14.18 2.41 -0.59
CA LEU A 43 -12.95 2.95 -1.18
C LEU A 43 -11.79 2.90 -0.17
N GLY A 44 -12.06 3.24 1.09
CA GLY A 44 -11.11 3.11 2.19
C GLY A 44 -10.68 1.64 2.42
N ALA A 45 -11.62 0.69 2.37
CA ALA A 45 -11.32 -0.73 2.49
C ALA A 45 -10.46 -1.25 1.32
N VAL A 46 -10.72 -0.83 0.09
CA VAL A 46 -9.88 -1.16 -1.07
C VAL A 46 -8.47 -0.62 -0.91
N ASN A 47 -8.31 0.63 -0.43
CA ASN A 47 -7.00 1.21 -0.13
C ASN A 47 -6.27 0.45 0.99
N LEU A 48 -6.99 -0.10 1.98
CA LEU A 48 -6.42 -0.96 3.01
C LEU A 48 -5.83 -2.24 2.39
N CYS A 49 -6.58 -2.89 1.48
CA CYS A 49 -6.12 -4.07 0.75
C CYS A 49 -4.89 -3.78 -0.13
N LEU A 50 -4.88 -2.65 -0.84
CA LEU A 50 -3.75 -2.20 -1.65
C LEU A 50 -2.51 -1.92 -0.77
N GLY A 51 -2.69 -1.26 0.37
CA GLY A 51 -1.63 -1.06 1.36
C GLY A 51 -1.08 -2.39 1.89
N GLY A 52 -1.96 -3.35 2.20
CA GLY A 52 -1.58 -4.69 2.61
C GLY A 52 -0.80 -5.45 1.54
N LEU A 53 -1.21 -5.35 0.27
CA LEU A 53 -0.51 -5.95 -0.86
C LEU A 53 0.89 -5.33 -1.06
N MET A 54 1.03 -4.02 -0.89
CA MET A 54 2.34 -3.36 -0.92
C MET A 54 3.24 -3.79 0.25
N GLY A 55 2.67 -3.99 1.44
CA GLY A 55 3.36 -4.59 2.58
C GLY A 55 3.82 -6.02 2.30
N TYR A 56 2.96 -6.85 1.71
CA TYR A 56 3.31 -8.20 1.28
C TYR A 56 4.46 -8.20 0.25
N LEU A 57 4.43 -7.28 -0.72
CA LEU A 57 5.52 -7.11 -1.68
C LEU A 57 6.83 -6.68 -0.99
N LEU A 58 6.75 -5.81 0.02
CA LEU A 58 7.93 -5.38 0.77
C LEU A 58 8.58 -6.55 1.53
N LEU A 59 7.76 -7.45 2.09
CA LEU A 59 8.23 -8.63 2.82
C LEU A 59 8.76 -9.74 1.90
N THR A 60 8.17 -9.90 0.72
CA THR A 60 8.54 -10.96 -0.24
C THR A 60 9.61 -10.56 -1.25
N GLN A 61 9.92 -9.27 -1.37
CA GLN A 61 11.02 -8.79 -2.19
C GLN A 61 12.35 -9.29 -1.64
N LYS A 62 12.97 -10.26 -2.34
CA LYS A 62 14.36 -10.61 -2.08
C LYS A 62 15.25 -9.38 -2.39
N PRO A 63 16.17 -9.01 -1.49
CA PRO A 63 17.10 -7.90 -1.76
C PRO A 63 17.82 -8.19 -3.07
N LYS A 64 17.99 -7.16 -3.91
CA LYS A 64 18.78 -7.28 -5.15
C LYS A 64 20.24 -7.52 -4.74
N VAL A 65 20.59 -8.78 -4.51
CA VAL A 65 21.98 -9.18 -4.27
C VAL A 65 22.75 -8.80 -5.53
N ARG A 66 23.79 -7.97 -5.36
CA ARG A 66 24.69 -7.63 -6.46
C ARG A 66 25.30 -8.94 -6.93
N ASP A 67 24.94 -9.40 -8.14
CA ASP A 67 25.49 -10.65 -8.67
C ASP A 67 27.01 -10.50 -8.80
N SER A 68 27.74 -11.11 -7.87
CA SER A 68 29.20 -11.03 -7.80
C SER A 68 29.86 -11.63 -9.03
N ARG A 69 29.15 -12.48 -9.79
CA ARG A 69 29.60 -13.06 -11.06
C ARG A 69 29.72 -12.03 -12.19
N LYS A 70 29.05 -10.87 -12.10
CA LYS A 70 29.19 -9.79 -13.10
C LYS A 70 30.42 -8.90 -12.92
N TYR A 71 31.15 -9.04 -11.81
CA TYR A 71 32.33 -8.24 -11.48
C TYR A 71 33.62 -9.06 -11.43
N LYS A 72 33.57 -10.35 -11.79
CA LYS A 72 34.77 -11.12 -12.15
C LYS A 72 35.01 -11.00 -13.65
N LYS A 73 35.72 -9.96 -14.05
CA LYS A 73 36.65 -9.95 -15.18
C LYS A 73 37.46 -8.67 -15.15
#